data_AF-A0A2T4WUA6-F1
#
_entry.id   AF-A0A2T4WUA6-F1
#
_cell.length_a   1.000
_cell.length_b   1.000
_cell.length_c   1.000
_cell.angle_alpha   90.00
_cell.angle_beta   90.00
_cell.angle_gamma   90.00
#
_symmetry.space_group_name_H-M   'P 1'
#
loop_
_entity.id
_entity.type
_entity.pdbx_description
1 polymer ?
#
loop_
_entity_poly.entity_id
_entity_poly.type
_entity_poly.pdbx_seq_one_letter_code
_entity_poly.pdbx_strand_id
1 'polypeptide(L)'
;MTANEQQQWAAQQARIEKEQLHFSGRIWHELLSKIRPSLFNKALRPRIDLTKYGPGVAKFYFTFVVLEKLTPNFSNWVGSDYYPKKASIDVGVRVPYQEVVAGDKAAVIKLMEKAVLEGIDTIGEHKLVAPFDYLAFKADVAAIFAQEGWYETDHLPA
;
A
#
# COMPACT_ATOMS: atom_id res chain seq x y z
N MET A 1 14.41 -11.62 22.06
CA MET A 1 13.94 -10.23 21.90
C MET A 1 14.36 -9.45 23.13
N THR A 2 15.15 -8.40 22.94
CA THR A 2 15.63 -7.50 23.99
C THR A 2 14.56 -6.44 24.32
N ALA A 3 14.65 -5.83 25.51
CA ALA A 3 13.76 -4.75 25.92
C ALA A 3 13.76 -3.55 24.94
N ASN A 4 14.90 -3.32 24.26
CA ASN A 4 15.05 -2.27 23.25
C ASN A 4 14.29 -2.59 21.95
N GLU A 5 14.32 -3.85 21.49
CA GLU A 5 13.53 -4.30 20.32
C GLU A 5 12.03 -4.21 20.59
N GLN A 6 11.59 -4.52 21.81
CA GLN A 6 10.19 -4.41 22.21
C GLN A 6 9.70 -2.96 22.28
N GLN A 7 10.52 -2.03 22.79
CA GLN A 7 10.20 -0.60 22.80
C GLN A 7 10.12 -0.01 21.39
N GLN A 8 11.05 -0.39 20.51
CA GLN A 8 11.04 0.05 19.11
C GLN A 8 9.81 -0.47 18.36
N TRP A 9 9.44 -1.75 18.59
CA TRP A 9 8.23 -2.35 18.03
C TRP A 9 6.95 -1.63 18.51
N ALA A 10 6.84 -1.35 19.81
CA ALA A 10 5.68 -0.67 20.38
C ALA A 10 5.54 0.78 19.86
N ALA A 11 6.65 1.52 19.75
CA ALA A 11 6.66 2.86 19.18
C ALA A 11 6.27 2.85 17.69
N GLN A 12 6.73 1.85 16.93
CA GLN A 12 6.36 1.68 15.53
C GLN A 12 4.88 1.34 15.37
N GLN A 13 4.33 0.45 16.21
CA GLN A 13 2.90 0.13 16.21
C GLN A 13 2.04 1.36 16.54
N ALA A 14 2.38 2.11 17.59
CA ALA A 14 1.66 3.33 17.96
C ALA A 14 1.67 4.39 16.84
N ARG A 15 2.75 4.46 16.04
CA ARG A 15 2.82 5.35 14.88
C ARG A 15 1.90 4.88 13.74
N ILE A 16 1.92 3.59 13.44
CA ILE A 16 1.03 2.98 12.43
C ILE A 16 -0.44 3.14 12.84
N GLU A 17 -0.75 3.08 14.14
CA GLU A 17 -2.11 3.25 14.63
C GLU A 17 -2.67 4.67 14.43
N LYS A 18 -1.80 5.69 14.35
CA LYS A 18 -2.21 7.07 14.06
C LYS A 18 -2.31 7.37 12.57
N GLU A 19 -1.70 6.56 11.72
CA GLU A 19 -1.67 6.77 10.29
C GLU A 19 -2.94 6.18 9.63
N GLN A 20 -3.62 7.00 8.82
CA GLN A 20 -4.78 6.56 8.04
C GLN A 20 -4.37 5.66 6.87
N LEU A 21 -3.15 5.80 6.35
CA LEU A 21 -2.64 5.04 5.22
C LEU A 21 -1.38 4.25 5.61
N HIS A 22 -1.33 2.97 5.24
CA HIS A 22 -0.16 2.12 5.47
C HIS A 22 0.15 1.21 4.29
N PHE A 23 1.28 1.45 3.64
CA PHE A 23 1.79 0.63 2.55
C PHE A 23 2.93 -0.25 3.04
N SER A 24 2.84 -1.56 2.82
CA SER A 24 3.82 -2.56 3.21
C SER A 24 4.09 -3.55 2.08
N GLY A 25 5.01 -4.49 2.27
CA GLY A 25 5.32 -5.48 1.25
C GLY A 25 5.61 -6.87 1.84
N ARG A 26 5.09 -7.89 1.15
CA ARG A 26 5.52 -9.29 1.26
C ARG A 26 6.35 -9.60 0.01
N ILE A 27 7.64 -9.31 0.10
CA ILE A 27 8.54 -9.22 -1.05
C ILE A 27 9.59 -10.32 -0.95
N TRP A 28 9.83 -11.03 -2.04
CA TRP A 28 10.96 -11.95 -2.14
C TRP A 28 12.28 -11.19 -1.94
N HIS A 29 13.14 -11.70 -1.05
CA HIS A 29 14.31 -10.96 -0.55
C HIS A 29 15.22 -10.36 -1.64
N GLU A 30 15.41 -11.04 -2.77
CA GLU A 30 16.21 -10.57 -3.91
C GLU A 30 15.64 -9.31 -4.61
N LEU A 31 14.34 -9.05 -4.45
CA LEU A 31 13.64 -7.94 -5.10
C LEU A 31 13.46 -6.72 -4.18
N LEU A 32 13.93 -6.78 -2.93
CA LEU A 32 13.81 -5.69 -1.96
C LEU A 32 14.43 -4.37 -2.44
N SER A 33 15.46 -4.42 -3.29
CA SER A 33 16.11 -3.23 -3.84
C SER A 33 15.28 -2.49 -4.90
N LYS A 34 14.31 -3.18 -5.52
CA LYS A 34 13.43 -2.63 -6.57
C LYS A 34 12.06 -2.22 -6.04
N ILE A 35 11.56 -2.89 -5.00
CA ILE A 35 10.23 -2.63 -4.44
C ILE A 35 10.34 -1.70 -3.22
N ARG A 36 9.74 -0.50 -3.30
CA ARG A 36 9.85 0.53 -2.25
C ARG A 36 8.46 0.96 -1.73
N PRO A 37 7.78 0.20 -0.84
CA PRO A 37 6.48 0.60 -0.28
C PRO A 37 6.54 1.91 0.51
N SER A 38 7.71 2.23 1.10
CA SER A 38 7.95 3.48 1.80
C SER A 38 7.79 4.72 0.92
N LEU A 39 7.96 4.59 -0.39
CA LEU A 39 7.78 5.68 -1.36
C LEU A 39 6.33 6.19 -1.33
N PHE A 40 5.37 5.26 -1.38
CA PHE A 40 3.94 5.52 -1.31
C PHE A 40 3.52 6.09 0.04
N ASN A 41 4.08 5.56 1.14
CA ASN A 41 3.85 6.15 2.47
C ASN A 41 4.30 7.61 2.54
N LYS A 42 5.47 7.95 1.98
CA LYS A 42 6.01 9.31 2.01
C LYS A 42 5.19 10.28 1.17
N ALA A 43 4.69 9.87 0.01
CA ALA A 43 3.91 10.74 -0.86
C ALA A 43 2.45 10.90 -0.39
N LEU A 44 1.80 9.82 0.03
CA LEU A 44 0.36 9.83 0.28
C LEU A 44 -0.01 10.28 1.69
N ARG A 45 0.69 9.83 2.73
CA ARG A 45 0.33 10.14 4.13
C ARG A 45 0.21 11.64 4.46
N PRO A 46 1.10 12.53 3.98
CA PRO A 46 0.97 13.95 4.28
C PRO A 46 -0.07 14.68 3.42
N ARG A 47 -0.57 14.05 2.34
CA ARG A 47 -1.42 14.71 1.33
C ARG A 47 -2.86 14.19 1.30
N ILE A 48 -3.07 12.95 1.73
CA ILE A 48 -4.38 12.31 1.78
C ILE A 48 -4.92 12.38 3.21
N ASP A 49 -6.17 12.80 3.32
CA ASP A 49 -6.99 12.67 4.53
C ASP A 49 -8.25 11.88 4.17
N LEU A 50 -8.35 10.65 4.69
CA LEU A 50 -9.44 9.73 4.37
C LEU A 50 -10.82 10.29 4.73
N THR A 51 -10.90 11.19 5.73
CA THR A 51 -12.17 11.75 6.19
C THR A 51 -12.85 12.61 5.12
N LYS A 52 -12.10 13.13 4.14
CA LYS A 52 -12.62 13.91 3.01
C LYS A 52 -13.48 13.09 2.05
N TYR A 53 -13.28 11.78 2.01
CA TYR A 53 -14.02 10.87 1.13
C TYR A 53 -15.22 10.23 1.85
N GLY A 54 -15.38 10.48 3.16
CA GLY A 54 -16.50 9.98 3.96
C GLY A 54 -16.05 9.11 5.14
N PRO A 55 -16.97 8.80 6.07
CA PRO A 55 -16.63 8.09 7.31
C PRO A 55 -16.53 6.56 7.16
N GLY A 56 -16.84 5.99 5.99
CA GLY A 56 -16.89 4.53 5.79
C GLY A 56 -15.54 3.82 5.93
N VAL A 57 -14.43 4.53 5.71
CA VAL A 57 -13.06 4.03 5.83
C VAL A 57 -12.19 5.03 6.61
N ALA A 58 -11.76 4.64 7.81
CA ALA A 58 -10.86 5.39 8.66
C ALA A 58 -9.39 4.97 8.47
N LYS A 59 -9.13 3.74 8.01
CA LYS A 59 -7.78 3.23 7.73
C LYS A 59 -7.72 2.38 6.47
N PHE A 60 -6.65 2.54 5.71
CA PHE A 60 -6.36 1.77 4.51
C PHE A 60 -4.97 1.15 4.62
N TYR A 61 -4.93 -0.17 4.73
CA TYR A 61 -3.72 -0.96 4.73
C TYR A 61 -3.54 -1.61 3.37
N PHE A 62 -2.41 -1.38 2.74
CA PHE A 62 -2.07 -1.92 1.44
C PHE A 62 -0.79 -2.74 1.52
N THR A 63 -0.81 -3.94 0.95
CA THR A 63 0.34 -4.85 0.91
C THR A 63 0.67 -5.23 -0.51
N PHE A 64 1.87 -4.88 -0.96
CA PHE A 64 2.43 -5.40 -2.21
C PHE A 64 2.89 -6.85 -2.01
N VAL A 65 2.30 -7.79 -2.73
CA VAL A 65 2.69 -9.21 -2.69
C VAL A 65 3.52 -9.54 -3.92
N VAL A 66 4.83 -9.70 -3.74
CA VAL A 66 5.79 -9.95 -4.83
C VAL A 66 6.51 -11.26 -4.55
N LEU A 67 5.88 -12.37 -4.94
CA LEU A 67 6.38 -13.74 -4.75
C LEU A 67 6.37 -14.49 -6.08
N GLU A 68 7.41 -15.31 -6.32
CA GLU A 68 7.53 -16.13 -7.52
C GLU A 68 6.32 -17.09 -7.65
N LYS A 69 6.01 -17.79 -6.55
CA LYS A 69 4.84 -18.67 -6.42
C LYS A 69 4.08 -18.35 -5.15
N LEU A 70 2.76 -18.22 -5.26
CA LEU A 70 1.87 -18.18 -4.11
C LEU A 70 1.66 -19.61 -3.62
N THR A 71 2.27 -19.96 -2.51
CA THR A 71 1.93 -21.22 -1.82
C THR A 71 0.62 -21.04 -1.05
N PRO A 72 -0.11 -22.12 -0.72
CA PRO A 72 -1.34 -22.04 0.07
C PRO A 72 -1.20 -21.26 1.39
N ASN A 73 -0.01 -21.27 2.00
CA ASN A 73 0.27 -20.52 3.22
C ASN A 73 0.27 -18.98 3.03
N PHE A 74 0.30 -18.53 1.78
CA PHE A 74 0.41 -17.12 1.39
C PHE A 74 -0.73 -16.67 0.46
N SER A 75 -1.67 -17.55 0.11
CA SER A 75 -2.80 -17.20 -0.76
C SER A 75 -3.70 -16.14 -0.14
N ASN A 76 -3.86 -16.17 1.18
CA ASN A 76 -4.70 -15.22 1.93
C ASN A 76 -4.08 -13.82 2.03
N TRP A 77 -2.89 -13.60 1.48
CA TRP A 77 -2.29 -12.27 1.39
C TRP A 77 -2.73 -11.50 0.16
N VAL A 78 -3.44 -12.13 -0.78
CA VAL A 78 -4.00 -11.47 -1.96
C VAL A 78 -5.52 -11.44 -1.83
N GLY A 79 -6.10 -10.26 -2.02
CA GLY A 79 -7.53 -10.01 -1.81
C GLY A 79 -7.77 -8.71 -1.06
N SER A 80 -9.01 -8.48 -0.68
CA SER A 80 -9.40 -7.32 0.10
C SER A 80 -10.38 -7.74 1.20
N ASP A 81 -10.18 -7.21 2.41
CA ASP A 81 -11.03 -7.45 3.57
C ASP A 81 -11.42 -6.12 4.21
N TYR A 82 -12.69 -6.00 4.58
CA TYR A 82 -13.20 -4.89 5.36
C TYR A 82 -13.47 -5.30 6.82
N TYR A 83 -13.05 -4.45 7.76
CA TYR A 83 -13.24 -4.64 9.19
C TYR A 83 -14.18 -3.56 9.75
N PRO A 84 -15.51 -3.82 9.80
CA PRO A 84 -16.51 -2.84 10.21
C PRO A 84 -16.25 -2.14 11.54
N LYS A 85 -15.79 -2.89 12.55
CA LYS A 85 -15.53 -2.36 13.91
C LYS A 85 -14.44 -1.29 13.95
N LYS A 86 -13.52 -1.31 12.99
CA LYS A 86 -12.39 -0.38 12.89
C LYS A 86 -12.54 0.59 11.71
N ALA A 87 -13.58 0.43 10.89
CA ALA A 87 -13.71 1.05 9.58
C ALA A 87 -12.39 0.97 8.78
N SER A 88 -11.74 -0.20 8.78
CA SER A 88 -10.46 -0.38 8.10
C SER A 88 -10.59 -1.35 6.93
N ILE A 89 -9.90 -1.04 5.85
CA ILE A 89 -9.72 -1.93 4.71
C ILE A 89 -8.28 -2.42 4.67
N ASP A 90 -8.13 -3.73 4.50
CA ASP A 90 -6.85 -4.37 4.21
C ASP A 90 -6.90 -4.88 2.76
N VAL A 91 -5.93 -4.47 1.95
CA VAL A 91 -5.82 -4.84 0.54
C VAL A 91 -4.44 -5.43 0.31
N GLY A 92 -4.41 -6.61 -0.28
CA GLY A 92 -3.21 -7.28 -0.74
C GLY A 92 -3.27 -7.48 -2.25
N VAL A 93 -2.37 -6.85 -2.99
CA VAL A 93 -2.32 -6.96 -4.45
C VAL A 93 -1.03 -7.63 -4.88
N ARG A 94 -1.16 -8.58 -5.80
CA ARG A 94 -0.02 -9.25 -6.40
C ARG A 94 0.62 -8.33 -7.44
N VAL A 95 1.89 -8.00 -7.26
CA VAL A 95 2.71 -7.41 -8.32
C VAL A 95 3.39 -8.55 -9.08
N PRO A 96 3.29 -8.64 -10.42
CA PRO A 96 3.81 -9.77 -11.17
C PRO A 96 5.32 -9.96 -10.99
N TYR A 97 5.72 -11.08 -10.38
CA TYR A 97 7.13 -11.34 -10.04
C TYR A 97 8.07 -11.25 -11.26
N GLN A 98 7.69 -11.87 -12.38
CA GLN A 98 8.50 -11.88 -13.60
C GLN A 98 8.71 -10.48 -14.17
N GLU A 99 7.70 -9.62 -14.11
CA GLU A 99 7.81 -8.23 -14.56
C GLU A 99 8.70 -7.40 -13.62
N VAL A 100 8.68 -7.69 -12.31
CA VAL A 100 9.58 -7.05 -11.35
C VAL A 100 11.04 -7.49 -11.54
N VAL A 101 11.26 -8.77 -11.85
CA VAL A 101 12.59 -9.29 -12.18
C VAL A 101 13.14 -8.62 -13.44
N ALA A 102 12.35 -8.57 -14.51
CA ALA A 102 12.75 -8.02 -15.80
C ALA A 102 12.87 -6.48 -15.82
N GLY A 103 12.00 -5.79 -15.06
CA GLY A 103 11.91 -4.34 -15.07
C GLY A 103 13.05 -3.64 -14.32
N ASP A 104 13.36 -2.42 -14.75
CA ASP A 104 14.16 -1.48 -13.95
C ASP A 104 13.32 -0.87 -12.81
N LYS A 105 13.93 -0.04 -11.97
CA LYS A 105 13.24 0.56 -10.82
C LYS A 105 12.03 1.41 -11.25
N ALA A 106 12.14 2.15 -12.34
CA ALA A 106 11.08 3.03 -12.83
C ALA A 106 9.88 2.20 -13.34
N ALA A 107 10.13 1.15 -14.13
CA ALA A 107 9.11 0.21 -14.58
C ALA A 107 8.41 -0.47 -13.39
N VAL A 108 9.18 -0.88 -12.38
CA VAL A 108 8.63 -1.49 -11.16
C VAL A 108 7.74 -0.51 -10.38
N ILE A 109 8.12 0.76 -10.27
CA ILE A 109 7.28 1.77 -9.63
C ILE A 109 5.95 1.95 -10.35
N LYS A 110 5.94 1.96 -11.70
CA LYS A 110 4.68 2.00 -12.49
C LYS A 110 3.78 0.80 -12.21
N LEU A 111 4.36 -0.39 -12.08
CA LEU A 111 3.61 -1.60 -11.72
C LEU A 111 3.01 -1.47 -10.32
N MET A 112 3.76 -0.91 -9.37
CA MET A 112 3.27 -0.67 -8.02
C MET A 112 2.16 0.37 -7.99
N GLU A 113 2.27 1.49 -8.70
CA GLU A 113 1.21 2.49 -8.80
C GLU A 113 -0.09 1.90 -9.34
N LYS A 114 0.01 1.16 -10.46
CA LYS A 114 -1.12 0.46 -11.05
C LYS A 114 -1.78 -0.47 -10.02
N ALA A 115 -0.99 -1.27 -9.31
CA ALA A 115 -1.49 -2.17 -8.28
C ALA A 115 -2.20 -1.42 -7.14
N VAL A 116 -1.71 -0.24 -6.73
CA VAL A 116 -2.39 0.59 -5.72
C VAL A 116 -3.75 1.04 -6.23
N LEU A 117 -3.80 1.59 -7.44
CA LEU A 117 -5.05 2.10 -8.02
C LEU A 117 -6.09 1.01 -8.22
N GLU A 118 -5.68 -0.18 -8.67
CA GLU A 118 -6.54 -1.36 -8.79
C GLU A 118 -7.01 -1.86 -7.42
N GLY A 119 -6.15 -1.86 -6.42
CA GLY A 119 -6.55 -2.26 -5.08
C GLY A 119 -7.53 -1.28 -4.42
N ILE A 120 -7.49 0.00 -4.76
CA ILE A 120 -8.51 0.98 -4.31
C ILE A 120 -9.89 0.66 -4.92
N ASP A 121 -9.95 0.13 -6.15
CA ASP A 121 -11.25 -0.27 -6.75
C ASP A 121 -11.97 -1.33 -5.91
N THR A 122 -11.21 -2.21 -5.25
CA THR A 122 -11.78 -3.26 -4.41
C THR A 122 -12.58 -2.73 -3.22
N ILE A 123 -12.37 -1.46 -2.81
CA ILE A 123 -13.19 -0.82 -1.77
C ILE A 123 -14.67 -0.82 -2.16
N GLY A 124 -14.97 -0.63 -3.45
CA GLY A 124 -16.34 -0.62 -3.98
C GLY A 124 -17.04 -1.97 -3.93
N GLU A 125 -16.32 -3.06 -3.70
CA GLU A 125 -16.86 -4.43 -3.58
C GLU A 125 -17.36 -4.72 -2.16
N HIS A 126 -16.97 -3.90 -1.17
CA HIS A 126 -17.29 -4.10 0.23
C HIS A 126 -18.56 -3.38 0.67
N LYS A 127 -19.34 -4.03 1.53
CA LYS A 127 -20.45 -3.39 2.23
C LYS A 127 -19.93 -2.59 3.42
N LEU A 128 -19.66 -1.30 3.20
CA LEU A 128 -19.19 -0.39 4.23
C LEU A 128 -20.29 -0.04 5.25
N VAL A 129 -19.89 0.27 6.50
CA VAL A 129 -20.85 0.69 7.55
C VAL A 129 -21.39 2.09 7.34
N ALA A 130 -20.71 2.89 6.52
CA ALA A 130 -21.09 4.24 6.15
C ALA A 130 -20.54 4.58 4.75
N PRO A 131 -21.04 5.64 4.09
CA PRO A 131 -20.57 6.03 2.76
C PRO A 131 -19.07 6.37 2.74
N PHE A 132 -18.42 6.01 1.64
CA PHE A 132 -17.04 6.38 1.32
C PHE A 132 -16.88 6.47 -0.20
N ASP A 133 -16.42 7.61 -0.69
CA ASP A 133 -16.20 7.87 -2.12
C ASP A 133 -14.81 7.38 -2.53
N TYR A 134 -14.72 6.08 -2.77
CA TYR A 134 -13.46 5.45 -3.18
C TYR A 134 -12.98 5.91 -4.57
N LEU A 135 -13.89 6.41 -5.42
CA LEU A 135 -13.53 6.94 -6.74
C LEU A 135 -12.82 8.28 -6.61
N ALA A 136 -13.33 9.19 -5.77
CA ALA A 136 -12.63 10.43 -5.44
C ALA A 136 -11.28 10.17 -4.75
N PHE A 137 -11.22 9.22 -3.82
CA PHE A 137 -9.96 8.78 -3.19
C PHE A 137 -8.95 8.28 -4.24
N LYS A 138 -9.38 7.40 -5.15
CA LYS A 138 -8.54 6.88 -6.24
C LYS A 138 -8.04 8.00 -7.15
N ALA A 139 -8.89 8.97 -7.49
CA ALA A 139 -8.54 10.08 -8.36
C ALA A 139 -7.45 10.96 -7.72
N ASP A 140 -7.57 11.29 -6.43
CA ASP A 140 -6.55 12.07 -5.71
C ASP A 140 -5.22 11.31 -5.60
N VAL A 141 -5.26 9.99 -5.33
CA VAL A 141 -4.06 9.14 -5.32
C VAL A 141 -3.37 9.15 -6.69
N ALA A 142 -4.13 8.98 -7.78
CA ALA A 142 -3.59 9.03 -9.14
C ALA A 142 -3.01 10.40 -9.48
N ALA A 143 -3.66 11.49 -9.05
CA ALA A 143 -3.18 12.84 -9.24
C ALA A 143 -1.87 13.10 -8.48
N ILE A 144 -1.72 12.56 -7.26
CA ILE A 144 -0.47 12.62 -6.51
C ILE A 144 0.63 11.87 -7.27
N PHE A 145 0.39 10.64 -7.72
CA PHE A 145 1.38 9.88 -8.48
C PHE A 145 1.85 10.62 -9.74
N ALA A 146 0.94 11.29 -10.47
CA ALA A 146 1.29 12.09 -11.63
C ALA A 146 2.21 13.30 -11.32
N GLN A 147 2.23 13.77 -10.08
CA GLN A 147 3.11 14.86 -9.62
C GLN A 147 4.47 14.34 -9.14
N GLU A 148 4.59 13.05 -8.91
CA GLU A 148 5.81 12.45 -8.38
C GLU A 148 6.82 12.19 -9.51
N GLY A 149 8.02 12.77 -9.38
CA GLY A 149 9.13 12.59 -10.31
C GLY A 149 9.87 11.25 -10.16
N TRP A 150 9.19 10.17 -9.74
CA TRP A 150 9.82 8.89 -9.40
C TRP A 150 10.50 8.18 -10.57
N TYR A 151 10.22 8.62 -11.78
CA TYR A 151 10.72 8.07 -13.03
C TYR A 151 11.97 8.77 -13.55
N GLU A 152 12.35 9.89 -12.92
CA GLU A 152 13.52 10.65 -13.33
C GLU A 152 14.78 10.02 -12.72
N THR A 153 15.71 9.64 -13.58
CA THR A 153 16.90 8.84 -13.26
C THR A 153 17.89 9.50 -12.28
N ASP A 154 17.71 10.79 -11.93
CA ASP A 154 18.62 11.56 -11.08
C ASP A 154 18.14 11.80 -9.64
N HIS A 155 16.96 11.31 -9.24
CA HIS A 155 16.35 11.67 -7.95
C HIS A 155 15.90 10.51 -7.06
N LEU A 156 16.41 9.30 -7.27
CA LEU A 156 16.29 8.24 -6.27
C LEU A 156 17.42 8.39 -5.23
N PRO A 157 17.18 8.95 -4.02
CA PRO A 157 18.16 8.84 -2.96
C PRO A 157 18.48 7.36 -2.72
N ALA A 158 19.77 7.09 -2.54
CA ALA A 158 20.35 5.78 -2.30
C ALA A 158 19.53 4.98 -1.28
#